data_AF-A0A7V0U5B9-F1
#
_entry.id   AF-A0A7V0U5B9-F1
#
_cell.length_a   1.000
_cell.length_b   1.000
_cell.length_c   1.000
_cell.angle_alpha   90.00
_cell.angle_beta   90.00
_cell.angle_gamma   90.00
#
_symmetry.space_group_name_H-M   'P 1'
#
loop_
_entity.id
_entity.type
_entity.pdbx_description
1 polymer ?
#
loop_
_entity_poly.entity_id
_entity_poly.type
_entity_poly.pdbx_seq_one_letter_code
_entity_poly.pdbx_strand_id
1 'polypeptide(L)' 'PYDVVPSLLDRVRPVHEVVPVEYFLHGCPPPAGVIAKAILALLDGKTPELVGEDLKFG' A
#
# COMPACT_ATOMS: atom_id res chain seq x y z
N PRO A 1 -28.20 17.19 10.46
CA PRO A 1 -28.02 16.53 9.15
C PRO A 1 -26.55 16.24 8.75
N TYR A 2 -25.58 16.37 9.65
CA TYR A 2 -24.16 16.11 9.38
C TYR A 2 -23.51 15.12 10.37
N ASP A 3 -24.30 14.51 11.25
CA ASP A 3 -23.80 13.67 12.35
C ASP A 3 -23.16 12.35 11.91
N VAL A 4 -23.21 12.02 10.61
CA VAL A 4 -22.58 10.85 9.99
C VAL A 4 -21.34 11.17 9.15
N VAL A 5 -20.98 12.45 9.00
CA VAL A 5 -19.81 12.86 8.21
C VAL A 5 -18.68 13.28 9.14
N PRO A 6 -17.53 12.59 9.13
CA PRO A 6 -16.42 12.92 10.02
C PRO A 6 -15.72 14.23 9.61
N SER A 7 -15.14 14.93 10.60
CA SER A 7 -14.29 16.09 10.36
C SER A 7 -13.01 15.69 9.62
N LEU A 8 -12.55 16.57 8.73
CA LEU A 8 -11.28 16.40 8.02
C LEU A 8 -10.09 16.67 8.95
N LEU A 9 -8.96 16.05 8.63
CA LEU A 9 -7.66 16.38 9.23
C LEU A 9 -7.05 17.61 8.55
N ASP A 10 -6.09 18.25 9.22
CA ASP A 10 -5.37 19.43 8.69
C ASP A 10 -4.59 19.14 7.40
N ARG A 11 -4.15 17.89 7.20
CA ARG A 11 -3.49 17.40 5.99
C ARG A 11 -3.72 15.91 5.78
N VAL A 12 -3.63 15.46 4.53
CA VAL A 12 -3.56 14.04 4.20
C VAL A 12 -2.24 13.48 4.75
N ARG A 13 -2.30 12.28 5.33
CA ARG A 13 -1.13 11.56 5.82
C ARG A 13 -1.06 10.17 5.19
N PRO A 14 0.13 9.65 4.86
CA PRO A 14 0.29 8.25 4.47
C PRO A 14 -0.02 7.32 5.66
N VAL A 15 -0.42 6.08 5.36
CA VAL A 15 -0.84 5.11 6.39
C VAL A 15 0.29 4.80 7.39
N HIS A 16 1.54 4.78 6.94
CA HIS A 16 2.69 4.48 7.80
C HIS A 16 2.99 5.58 8.85
N GLU A 17 2.42 6.77 8.72
CA GLU A 17 2.48 7.81 9.77
C GLU A 17 1.49 7.54 10.91
N VAL A 18 0.48 6.69 10.69
CA VAL A 18 -0.61 6.46 11.65
C VAL A 18 -0.57 5.08 12.29
N VAL A 19 -0.07 4.08 11.56
CA VAL A 19 0.11 2.71 12.03
C VAL A 19 1.37 2.10 11.41
N PRO A 20 2.03 1.13 12.06
CA PRO A 20 3.12 0.36 11.44
C PRO A 20 2.66 -0.33 10.15
N VAL A 21 3.48 -0.28 9.10
CA VAL A 21 3.24 -0.94 7.81
C VAL A 21 4.43 -1.83 7.49
N GLU A 22 4.16 -3.10 7.21
CA GLU A 22 5.19 -4.12 6.99
C GLU A 22 5.73 -4.13 5.55
N TYR A 23 4.84 -3.91 4.57
CA TYR A 23 5.19 -3.95 3.15
C TYR A 23 4.53 -2.81 2.38
N PHE A 24 5.23 -2.30 1.35
CA PHE A 24 4.75 -1.22 0.49
C PHE A 24 4.65 -1.70 -0.95
N LEU A 25 3.48 -1.50 -1.58
CA LEU A 25 3.28 -1.74 -3.02
C LEU A 25 3.35 -0.40 -3.76
N HIS A 26 4.36 -0.23 -4.60
CA HIS A 26 4.60 1.01 -5.33
C HIS A 26 3.79 1.08 -6.64
N GLY A 27 3.25 2.26 -6.95
CA GLY A 27 2.54 2.56 -8.19
C GLY A 27 1.18 3.24 -7.97
N CYS A 28 0.70 3.95 -8.99
CA CYS A 28 -0.60 4.62 -9.00
C CYS A 28 -1.40 4.27 -10.28
N PRO A 29 -2.08 3.12 -10.32
CA PRO A 29 -2.03 2.02 -9.35
C PRO A 29 -0.79 1.11 -9.57
N PRO A 30 -0.42 0.27 -8.60
CA PRO A 30 0.54 -0.80 -8.82
C PRO A 30 0.07 -1.74 -9.95
N PRO A 31 0.97 -2.24 -10.80
CA PRO A 31 0.59 -3.23 -11.82
C PRO A 31 -0.01 -4.49 -11.19
N ALA A 32 -1.00 -5.10 -11.85
CA ALA A 32 -1.70 -6.28 -11.32
C ALA A 32 -0.76 -7.46 -10.99
N GLY A 33 0.28 -7.67 -11.81
CA GLY A 33 1.28 -8.70 -11.57
C GLY A 33 2.09 -8.48 -10.29
N VAL A 34 2.37 -7.23 -9.92
CA VAL A 34 3.08 -6.86 -8.69
C VAL A 34 2.24 -7.19 -7.46
N ILE A 35 0.94 -6.87 -7.52
CA ILE A 35 -0.02 -7.18 -6.45
C ILE A 35 -0.11 -8.70 -6.25
N ALA A 36 -0.28 -9.47 -7.34
CA ALA A 36 -0.36 -10.92 -7.28
C ALA A 36 0.93 -11.55 -6.73
N LYS A 37 2.10 -11.09 -7.18
CA LYS A 37 3.41 -11.55 -6.71
C LYS A 37 3.56 -11.36 -5.20
N ALA A 38 3.19 -10.20 -4.66
CA ALA A 38 3.29 -9.93 -3.24
C ALA A 38 2.36 -10.81 -2.41
N ILE A 39 1.11 -10.98 -2.84
CA ILE A 39 0.13 -11.83 -2.12
C ILE A 39 0.58 -13.29 -2.14
N LEU A 40 1.00 -13.82 -3.30
CA LEU A 40 1.44 -15.21 -3.41
C LEU A 40 2.69 -15.49 -2.57
N ALA A 41 3.64 -14.55 -2.50
CA ALA A 41 4.81 -14.69 -1.64
C ALA A 41 4.42 -14.80 -0.15
N LEU A 42 3.48 -13.97 0.31
CA LEU A 42 2.97 -14.02 1.69
C LEU A 42 2.24 -15.33 1.99
N LEU A 43 1.43 -15.83 1.04
CA LEU A 43 0.74 -17.12 1.19
C LEU A 43 1.72 -18.31 1.27
N ASP A 44 2.87 -18.20 0.60
CA ASP A 44 3.98 -19.16 0.68
C ASP A 44 4.82 -19.03 1.96
N GLY A 45 4.52 -18.06 2.84
CA GLY A 45 5.32 -17.75 4.02
C GLY A 45 6.67 -17.10 3.70
N LYS A 46 6.81 -16.50 2.52
CA LYS A 46 8.03 -15.82 2.06
C LYS A 46 7.86 -14.31 2.15
N THR A 47 8.99 -13.61 2.31
CA THR A 47 9.04 -12.16 2.21
C THR A 47 8.80 -11.73 0.75
N PRO A 48 7.86 -10.80 0.47
CA PRO A 48 7.69 -10.23 -0.86
C PRO A 48 8.94 -9.48 -1.32
N GLU A 49 9.53 -9.91 -2.44
CA GLU A 49 10.65 -9.23 -3.08
C GLU A 49 10.16 -8.39 -4.27
N LEU A 50 10.13 -7.07 -4.10
CA LEU A 50 9.80 -6.10 -5.13
C LEU A 50 11.07 -5.41 -5.61
N VAL A 51 11.48 -5.67 -6.85
CA VAL A 51 12.76 -5.19 -7.40
C VAL A 51 12.59 -4.72 -8.84
N GLY A 52 13.49 -3.84 -9.28
CA GLY A 52 13.56 -3.41 -10.69
C GLY A 52 12.23 -2.85 -11.21
N GLU A 53 11.66 -3.52 -12.21
CA GLU A 53 10.42 -3.12 -12.89
C GLU A 53 9.18 -3.08 -11.98
N ASP A 54 9.24 -3.75 -10.82
CA ASP A 54 8.18 -3.73 -9.80
C ASP A 54 8.09 -2.37 -9.09
N LEU A 55 9.15 -1.57 -9.13
CA LEU A 55 9.23 -0.28 -8.46
C LEU A 55 8.87 0.86 -9.42
N LYS A 56 7.62 1.31 -9.35
CA LYS A 56 7.15 2.49 -10.09
C LYS A 56 6.81 3.62 -9.13
N PHE A 57 7.54 4.72 -9.28
CA PHE A 57 7.31 5.97 -8.57
C PHE A 57 6.78 6.99 -9.58
N GLY A 58 5.53 7.43 -9.41
CA GLY A 58 4.82 8.34 -10.29
C GLY A 58 3.60 8.90 -9.60
#